data_AF-A0A845ZCD5-F1
#
_entry.id   AF-A0A845ZCD5-F1
#
_cell.length_a   1.000
_cell.length_b   1.000
_cell.length_c   1.000
_cell.angle_alpha   90.00
_cell.angle_beta   90.00
_cell.angle_gamma   90.00
#
_symmetry.space_group_name_H-M   'P 1'
#
loop_
_entity.id
_entity.type
_entity.pdbx_description
1 polymer ?
#
loop_
_entity_poly.entity_id
_entity_poly.type
_entity_poly.pdbx_seq_one_letter_code
_entity_poly.pdbx_strand_id
1 'polypeptide(L)'
;FRIDGVFLPQDTDKPIYFTEVQFQKDSKIYLRLFSEIFTYLRDNEPDLRWRAMIILKSRSMEPTERQRESVQPFLDSSLVKRIYLNEIEVSETTPLGVQIVQLVVAKKKQFLERVTVLINRVKQQFTEENERLQLLNLLSVIVLEKLPEMSRQE
;
A
#
# COMPACT_ATOMS: atom_id res chain seq x y z
N PHE A 1 15.20 7.70 -8.68
CA PHE A 1 13.99 7.93 -7.88
C PHE A 1 13.02 6.82 -8.15
N ARG A 2 12.61 6.09 -7.11
CA ARG A 2 11.52 5.14 -7.26
C ARG A 2 10.77 5.08 -5.94
N ILE A 3 9.97 6.11 -5.72
CA ILE A 3 8.85 6.06 -4.78
C ILE A 3 7.71 5.35 -5.51
N ASP A 4 7.03 4.42 -4.84
CA ASP A 4 5.95 3.65 -5.47
C ASP A 4 4.78 4.52 -5.95
N GLY A 5 4.49 5.62 -5.25
CA GLY A 5 3.47 6.58 -5.66
C GLY A 5 3.81 8.03 -5.27
N VAL A 6 3.59 8.95 -6.20
CA VAL A 6 3.62 10.39 -5.97
C VAL A 6 2.29 10.96 -6.45
N PHE A 7 1.51 11.52 -5.51
CA PHE A 7 0.20 12.10 -5.79
C PHE A 7 0.29 13.60 -5.66
N LEU A 8 0.24 14.28 -6.80
CA LEU A 8 0.27 15.73 -6.86
C LEU A 8 -1.10 16.31 -6.50
N PRO A 9 -1.14 17.39 -5.72
CA PRO A 9 -2.37 18.05 -5.42
C PRO A 9 -2.90 18.80 -6.67
N GLN A 10 -4.21 18.86 -6.82
CA GLN A 10 -4.84 19.73 -7.83
C GLN A 10 -4.87 21.21 -7.43
N ASP A 11 -4.59 21.48 -6.15
CA ASP A 11 -4.64 22.80 -5.51
C ASP A 11 -3.36 22.96 -4.70
N THR A 12 -2.63 24.06 -4.89
CA THR A 12 -1.35 24.33 -4.22
C THR A 12 -1.48 24.42 -2.70
N ASP A 13 -2.69 24.65 -2.19
CA ASP A 13 -2.97 24.58 -0.75
C ASP A 13 -3.06 23.15 -0.22
N LYS A 14 -2.96 22.09 -1.03
CA LYS A 14 -2.93 20.70 -0.55
C LYS A 14 -1.50 20.15 -0.60
N PRO A 15 -1.13 19.23 0.31
CA PRO A 15 0.20 18.65 0.26
C PRO A 15 0.33 17.65 -0.88
N ILE A 16 1.56 17.48 -1.37
CA ILE A 16 1.95 16.30 -2.15
C ILE A 16 1.94 15.08 -1.22
N TYR A 17 1.41 13.95 -1.70
CA TYR A 17 1.48 12.68 -0.99
C TYR A 17 2.50 11.75 -1.65
N PHE A 18 3.44 11.27 -0.85
CA PHE A 18 4.39 10.23 -1.22
C PHE A 18 3.96 8.92 -0.60
N THR A 19 3.87 7.86 -1.38
CA THR A 19 3.44 6.55 -0.90
C THR A 19 4.50 5.50 -1.19
N GLU A 20 4.84 4.73 -0.17
CA GLU A 20 5.75 3.59 -0.26
C GLU A 20 5.03 2.34 0.23
N VAL A 21 5.15 1.23 -0.51
CA VAL A 21 4.50 -0.04 -0.17
C VAL A 21 5.56 -1.12 0.04
N GLN A 22 5.58 -1.74 1.22
CA GLN A 22 6.61 -2.71 1.57
C GLN A 22 6.02 -3.98 2.19
N PHE A 23 6.21 -5.10 1.49
CA PHE A 23 5.76 -6.43 1.92
C PHE A 23 6.88 -7.38 2.35
N GLN A 24 8.13 -6.92 2.30
CA GLN A 24 9.31 -7.64 2.76
C GLN A 24 10.06 -6.81 3.81
N LYS A 25 10.91 -7.43 4.64
CA LYS A 25 11.71 -6.65 5.59
C LYS A 25 12.69 -5.75 4.85
N ASP A 26 12.63 -4.46 5.14
CA ASP A 26 13.58 -3.46 4.69
C ASP A 26 13.90 -2.51 5.85
N SER A 27 15.09 -2.65 6.43
CA SER A 27 15.52 -1.84 7.56
C SER A 27 15.78 -0.38 7.20
N LYS A 28 15.88 -0.05 5.91
CA LYS A 28 16.21 1.28 5.39
C LYS A 28 15.03 1.98 4.72
N ILE A 29 13.83 1.38 4.70
CA ILE A 29 12.65 1.92 4.03
C ILE A 29 12.41 3.40 4.33
N TYR A 30 12.48 3.81 5.60
CA TYR A 30 12.24 5.20 5.98
C TYR A 30 13.34 6.14 5.49
N LEU A 31 14.62 5.74 5.62
CA LEU A 31 15.74 6.53 5.15
C LEU A 31 15.71 6.71 3.63
N ARG A 32 15.40 5.63 2.89
CA ARG A 32 15.18 5.69 1.45
C ARG A 32 14.05 6.66 1.12
N LEU A 33 12.89 6.49 1.74
CA LEU A 33 11.72 7.32 1.49
C LEU A 33 12.02 8.80 1.74
N PHE A 34 12.61 9.17 2.88
CA PHE A 34 12.89 10.59 3.17
C PHE A 34 13.99 11.17 2.26
N SER A 35 15.03 10.39 1.95
CA SER A 35 16.05 10.80 0.97
C SER A 35 15.42 11.12 -0.38
N GLU A 36 14.46 10.31 -0.79
CA GLU A 36 13.70 10.53 -2.01
C GLU A 36 12.74 11.73 -1.86
N ILE A 37 11.91 11.82 -0.84
CA ILE A 37 11.02 12.99 -0.65
C ILE A 37 11.79 14.31 -0.72
N PHE A 38 12.90 14.44 0.01
CA PHE A 38 13.66 15.68 0.03
C PHE A 38 14.41 15.96 -1.25
N THR A 39 14.87 14.92 -1.96
CA THR A 39 15.46 15.15 -3.28
C THR A 39 14.39 15.57 -4.31
N TYR A 40 13.17 15.03 -4.24
CA TYR A 40 12.07 15.45 -5.11
C TYR A 40 11.71 16.92 -4.86
N LEU A 41 11.54 17.31 -3.59
CA LEU A 41 11.19 18.67 -3.22
C LEU A 41 12.27 19.67 -3.65
N ARG A 42 13.55 19.30 -3.48
CA ARG A 42 14.68 20.13 -3.95
C ARG A 42 14.65 20.35 -5.47
N ASP A 43 14.34 19.31 -6.23
CA ASP A 43 14.46 19.33 -7.70
C ASP A 43 13.20 19.90 -8.39
N ASN A 44 12.05 20.00 -7.70
CA ASN A 44 10.79 20.47 -8.27
C ASN A 44 10.30 21.78 -7.62
N GLU A 45 9.73 21.70 -6.42
CA GLU A 45 9.21 22.87 -5.68
C GLU A 45 9.36 22.65 -4.16
N PRO A 46 10.30 23.34 -3.49
CA PRO A 46 10.59 23.10 -2.07
C PRO A 46 9.52 23.64 -1.12
N ASP A 47 8.69 24.58 -1.60
CA ASP A 47 7.68 25.27 -0.78
C ASP A 47 6.37 24.48 -0.63
N LEU A 48 6.19 23.40 -1.41
CA LEU A 48 5.00 22.57 -1.32
C LEU A 48 5.01 21.75 -0.03
N ARG A 49 3.89 21.80 0.68
CA ARG A 49 3.65 20.91 1.82
C ARG A 49 3.71 19.46 1.35
N TRP A 50 4.24 18.57 2.18
CA TRP A 50 4.30 17.15 1.86
C TRP A 50 3.74 16.29 2.98
N ARG A 51 3.29 15.09 2.62
CA ARG A 51 2.94 14.00 3.53
C ARG A 51 3.43 12.68 2.95
N ALA A 52 3.72 11.73 3.82
CA ALA A 52 4.13 10.38 3.46
C ALA A 52 3.14 9.35 3.99
N MET A 53 2.85 8.33 3.19
CA MET A 53 2.09 7.15 3.55
C MET A 53 2.95 5.92 3.35
N ILE A 54 3.19 5.17 4.42
CA ILE A 54 3.93 3.91 4.36
C ILE A 54 2.95 2.79 4.61
N ILE A 55 2.76 1.94 3.59
CA ILE A 55 1.87 0.79 3.64
C ILE A 55 2.72 -0.46 3.85
N LEU A 56 2.58 -1.07 5.02
CA LEU A 56 3.28 -2.28 5.40
C LEU A 56 2.31 -3.46 5.39
N LYS A 57 2.79 -4.65 4.99
CA LYS A 57 2.00 -5.89 5.11
C LYS A 57 1.53 -6.11 6.56
N SER A 58 2.43 -5.88 7.52
CA SER A 58 2.18 -6.00 8.95
C SER A 58 3.25 -5.28 9.77
N ARG A 59 3.01 -5.07 11.08
CA ARG A 59 4.01 -4.47 11.99
C ARG A 59 5.36 -5.19 12.00
N SER A 60 5.36 -6.51 11.77
CA SER A 60 6.58 -7.31 11.68
C SER A 60 7.49 -6.97 10.49
N MET A 61 6.98 -6.23 9.50
CA MET A 61 7.76 -5.70 8.37
C MET A 61 8.39 -4.35 8.69
N GLU A 62 7.92 -3.65 9.72
CA GLU A 62 8.47 -2.36 10.12
C GLU A 62 9.89 -2.53 10.67
N PRO A 63 10.83 -1.62 10.33
CA PRO A 63 12.14 -1.56 10.99
C PRO A 63 11.99 -1.50 12.51
N THR A 64 12.97 -2.05 13.23
CA THR A 64 12.98 -1.99 14.70
C THR A 64 13.08 -0.54 15.19
N GLU A 65 12.73 -0.29 16.46
CA GLU A 65 12.86 1.05 17.08
C GLU A 65 14.25 1.64 16.88
N ARG A 66 15.28 0.84 17.15
CA ARG A 66 16.67 1.24 16.94
C ARG A 66 16.99 1.60 15.49
N GLN A 67 16.41 0.91 14.52
CA GLN A 67 16.68 1.14 13.10
C GLN A 67 16.01 2.42 12.57
N ARG A 68 14.94 2.88 13.22
CA ARG A 68 14.18 4.07 12.82
C ARG A 68 14.35 5.26 13.74
N GLU A 69 15.20 5.15 14.76
CA GLU A 69 15.44 6.17 15.78
C GLU A 69 15.78 7.55 15.17
N SER A 70 16.65 7.57 14.16
CA SER A 70 17.08 8.82 13.49
C SER A 70 15.97 9.58 12.78
N VAL A 71 14.85 8.92 12.49
CA VAL A 71 13.70 9.49 11.77
C VAL A 71 12.43 9.50 12.61
N GLN A 72 12.53 9.08 13.88
CA GLN A 72 11.42 8.96 14.81
C GLN A 72 10.60 10.27 14.93
N PRO A 73 11.19 11.48 14.97
CA PRO A 73 10.42 12.73 14.99
C PRO A 73 9.45 12.88 13.80
N PHE A 74 9.83 12.41 12.60
CA PHE A 74 8.93 12.42 11.45
C PHE A 74 7.81 11.39 11.60
N LEU A 75 8.13 10.19 12.10
CA LEU A 75 7.19 9.09 12.29
C LEU A 75 6.13 9.35 13.38
N ASP A 76 6.44 10.23 14.32
CA ASP A 76 5.54 10.69 15.38
C ASP A 76 4.74 11.94 14.99
N SER A 77 5.13 12.60 13.90
CA SER A 77 4.43 13.77 13.37
C SER A 77 3.24 13.39 12.50
N SER A 78 2.39 14.39 12.20
CA SER A 78 1.28 14.23 11.24
C SER A 78 1.73 14.15 9.78
N LEU A 79 3.02 14.34 9.49
CA LEU A 79 3.59 14.24 8.14
C LEU A 79 3.59 12.80 7.65
N VAL A 80 3.68 11.82 8.56
CA VAL A 80 3.86 10.42 8.20
C VAL A 80 2.71 9.58 8.73
N LYS A 81 2.03 8.87 7.82
CA LYS A 81 1.02 7.87 8.19
C LYS A 81 1.54 6.47 7.89
N ARG A 82 1.64 5.65 8.94
CA ARG A 82 1.90 4.21 8.81
C ARG A 82 0.57 3.46 8.76
N ILE A 83 0.42 2.61 7.75
CA ILE A 83 -0.75 1.77 7.54
C ILE A 83 -0.28 0.31 7.52
N TYR A 84 -0.85 -0.52 8.38
CA TYR A 84 -0.57 -1.94 8.41
C TYR A 84 -1.75 -2.69 7.81
N LEU A 85 -1.53 -3.35 6.67
CA LEU A 85 -2.62 -3.98 5.93
C LEU A 85 -3.36 -5.02 6.76
N ASN A 86 -2.65 -5.85 7.53
CA ASN A 86 -3.28 -6.86 8.39
C ASN A 86 -4.12 -6.29 9.54
N GLU A 87 -4.13 -4.97 9.76
CA GLU A 87 -4.89 -4.27 10.80
C GLU A 87 -6.10 -3.50 10.25
N ILE A 88 -6.29 -3.50 8.92
CA ILE A 88 -7.45 -2.85 8.31
C ILE A 88 -8.64 -3.79 8.39
N GLU A 89 -9.69 -3.34 9.08
CA GLU A 89 -10.99 -4.01 9.05
C GLU A 89 -11.67 -3.76 7.71
N VAL A 90 -12.14 -4.84 7.09
CA VAL A 90 -12.79 -4.82 5.79
C VAL A 90 -14.24 -5.22 5.96
N SER A 91 -15.14 -4.39 5.45
CA SER A 91 -16.57 -4.65 5.34
C SER A 91 -17.01 -4.62 3.87
N GLU A 92 -18.27 -4.97 3.62
CA GLU A 92 -18.84 -4.90 2.27
C GLU A 92 -18.87 -3.48 1.69
N THR A 93 -18.89 -2.46 2.56
CA THR A 93 -18.89 -1.04 2.22
C THR A 93 -17.49 -0.47 2.01
N THR A 94 -16.43 -1.20 2.36
CA THR A 94 -15.06 -0.81 2.08
C THR A 94 -14.85 -0.64 0.57
N PRO A 95 -14.08 0.37 0.09
CA PRO A 95 -13.78 0.50 -1.33
C PRO A 95 -13.20 -0.78 -1.93
N LEU A 96 -13.65 -1.16 -3.12
CA LEU A 96 -13.31 -2.45 -3.74
C LEU A 96 -11.79 -2.66 -3.88
N GLY A 97 -11.04 -1.63 -4.28
CA GLY A 97 -9.58 -1.69 -4.36
C GLY A 97 -8.91 -2.06 -3.03
N VAL A 98 -9.43 -1.55 -1.91
CA VAL A 98 -8.93 -1.92 -0.57
C VAL A 98 -9.25 -3.37 -0.25
N GLN A 99 -10.46 -3.85 -0.59
CA GLN A 99 -10.82 -5.27 -0.41
C GLN A 99 -9.90 -6.19 -1.21
N ILE A 100 -9.53 -5.79 -2.44
CA ILE A 100 -8.59 -6.54 -3.29
C ILE A 100 -7.20 -6.56 -2.67
N VAL A 101 -6.65 -5.41 -2.26
CA VAL A 101 -5.31 -5.34 -1.63
C VAL A 101 -5.25 -6.16 -0.34
N GLN A 102 -6.36 -6.24 0.40
CA GLN A 102 -6.47 -7.04 1.63
C GLN A 102 -6.33 -8.55 1.41
N LEU A 103 -6.51 -9.02 0.19
CA LEU A 103 -6.22 -10.42 -0.16
C LEU A 103 -4.74 -10.77 0.06
N VAL A 104 -3.81 -9.81 -0.01
CA VAL A 104 -2.37 -10.03 0.27
C VAL A 104 -2.14 -10.54 1.69
N VAL A 105 -2.94 -10.08 2.66
CA VAL A 105 -2.84 -10.46 4.08
C VAL A 105 -3.90 -11.46 4.55
N ALA A 106 -4.87 -11.80 3.69
CA ALA A 106 -5.94 -12.74 4.03
C ALA A 106 -5.42 -14.13 4.46
N LYS A 107 -6.10 -14.76 5.43
CA LYS A 107 -5.77 -16.12 5.89
C LYS A 107 -6.13 -17.15 4.80
N LYS A 108 -5.34 -18.23 4.69
CA LYS A 108 -5.54 -19.31 3.71
C LYS A 108 -6.99 -19.80 3.61
N LYS A 109 -7.61 -20.08 4.78
CA LYS A 109 -8.99 -20.57 4.88
C LYS A 109 -10.05 -19.65 4.25
N GLN A 110 -9.81 -18.34 4.24
CA GLN A 110 -10.75 -17.34 3.72
C GLN A 110 -10.33 -16.76 2.36
N PHE A 111 -9.14 -17.12 1.87
CA PHE A 111 -8.57 -16.50 0.68
C PHE A 111 -9.38 -16.82 -0.57
N LEU A 112 -9.63 -18.10 -0.84
CA LEU A 112 -10.35 -18.54 -2.05
C LEU A 112 -11.79 -18.03 -2.09
N GLU A 113 -12.48 -18.05 -0.94
CA GLU A 113 -13.83 -17.52 -0.80
C GLU A 113 -13.86 -16.02 -1.13
N ARG A 114 -12.99 -15.22 -0.49
CA ARG A 114 -12.92 -13.77 -0.73
C ARG A 114 -12.54 -13.43 -2.18
N VAL A 115 -11.58 -14.15 -2.77
CA VAL A 115 -11.20 -13.99 -4.17
C VAL A 115 -12.42 -14.23 -5.08
N THR A 116 -13.16 -15.31 -4.85
CA THR A 116 -14.34 -15.66 -5.66
C THR A 116 -15.43 -14.59 -5.58
N VAL A 117 -15.72 -14.10 -4.36
CA VAL A 117 -16.67 -13.00 -4.14
C VAL A 117 -16.22 -11.74 -4.89
N LEU A 118 -14.93 -11.39 -4.79
CA LEU A 118 -14.39 -10.19 -5.45
C LEU A 118 -14.41 -10.28 -6.97
N ILE A 119 -14.08 -11.45 -7.56
CA ILE A 119 -14.18 -11.66 -9.01
C ILE A 119 -15.61 -11.45 -9.48
N ASN A 120 -16.60 -12.01 -8.79
CA ASN A 120 -18.01 -11.85 -9.14
C ASN A 120 -18.46 -10.39 -9.03
N ARG A 121 -18.05 -9.70 -7.95
CA ARG A 121 -18.36 -8.28 -7.74
C ARG A 121 -17.75 -7.39 -8.83
N VAL A 122 -16.49 -7.61 -9.21
CA VAL A 122 -15.82 -6.88 -10.31
C VAL A 122 -16.58 -7.07 -11.62
N LYS A 123 -16.98 -8.31 -11.94
CA LYS A 123 -17.73 -8.62 -13.16
C LYS A 123 -19.12 -7.96 -13.22
N GLN A 124 -19.77 -7.80 -12.06
CA GLN A 124 -21.12 -7.22 -11.96
C GLN A 124 -21.12 -5.69 -11.89
N GLN A 125 -20.16 -5.08 -11.18
CA GLN A 125 -20.18 -3.64 -10.89
C GLN A 125 -19.51 -2.79 -11.98
N PHE A 126 -18.63 -3.36 -12.79
CA PHE A 126 -17.87 -2.62 -13.81
C PHE A 126 -18.34 -3.03 -15.21
N THR A 127 -19.07 -2.13 -15.87
CA THR A 127 -19.52 -2.30 -17.26
C THR A 127 -18.43 -1.96 -18.27
N GLU A 128 -17.57 -1.00 -17.94
CA GLU A 128 -16.41 -0.63 -18.75
C GLU A 128 -15.39 -1.77 -18.79
N GLU A 129 -15.11 -2.27 -19.98
CA GLU A 129 -14.28 -3.46 -20.17
C GLU A 129 -12.84 -3.27 -19.66
N ASN A 130 -12.26 -2.09 -19.91
CA ASN A 130 -10.88 -1.81 -19.52
C ASN A 130 -10.71 -1.78 -17.99
N GLU A 131 -11.58 -1.07 -17.27
CA GLU A 131 -11.56 -1.02 -15.80
C GLU A 131 -11.76 -2.41 -15.18
N ARG A 132 -12.73 -3.17 -15.72
CA ARG A 132 -13.00 -4.53 -15.29
C ARG A 132 -11.77 -5.43 -15.48
N LEU A 133 -11.13 -5.38 -16.65
CA LEU A 133 -9.94 -6.19 -16.95
C LEU A 133 -8.75 -5.81 -16.05
N GLN A 134 -8.54 -4.52 -15.77
CA GLN A 134 -7.48 -4.07 -14.86
C GLN A 134 -7.65 -4.65 -13.45
N LEU A 135 -8.87 -4.61 -12.90
CA LEU A 135 -9.17 -5.17 -11.58
C LEU A 135 -9.06 -6.69 -11.55
N LEU A 136 -9.52 -7.38 -12.60
CA LEU A 136 -9.36 -8.83 -12.72
C LEU A 136 -7.88 -9.24 -12.86
N ASN A 137 -7.06 -8.47 -13.59
CA ASN A 137 -5.63 -8.71 -13.69
C ASN A 137 -4.93 -8.56 -12.34
N LEU A 138 -5.28 -7.54 -11.55
CA LEU A 138 -4.77 -7.37 -10.20
C LEU A 138 -5.12 -8.57 -9.31
N LEU A 139 -6.38 -9.03 -9.36
CA LEU A 139 -6.82 -10.24 -8.64
C LEU A 139 -6.00 -11.48 -9.07
N SER A 140 -5.81 -11.68 -10.38
CA SER A 140 -5.02 -12.78 -10.92
C SER A 140 -3.57 -12.76 -10.42
N VAL A 141 -2.92 -11.60 -10.41
CA VAL A 141 -1.55 -11.45 -9.88
C VAL A 141 -1.49 -11.83 -8.40
N ILE A 142 -2.40 -11.33 -7.58
CA ILE A 142 -2.44 -11.66 -6.14
C ILE A 142 -2.66 -13.17 -5.92
N VAL A 143 -3.51 -13.79 -6.73
CA VAL A 143 -3.77 -15.24 -6.67
C VAL A 143 -2.53 -16.04 -7.05
N LEU A 144 -1.86 -15.68 -8.15
CA LEU A 144 -0.64 -16.36 -8.62
C LEU A 144 0.50 -16.27 -7.60
N GLU A 145 0.67 -15.12 -6.96
CA GLU A 145 1.71 -14.93 -5.93
C GLU A 145 1.40 -15.73 -4.65
N LYS A 146 0.12 -15.82 -4.26
CA LYS A 146 -0.26 -16.38 -2.95
C LYS A 146 -0.53 -17.88 -2.97
N LEU A 147 -0.96 -18.46 -4.10
CA LEU A 147 -1.24 -19.89 -4.21
C LEU A 147 -0.02 -20.79 -3.89
N PRO A 148 1.21 -20.51 -4.35
CA PRO A 148 2.39 -21.29 -3.99
C PRO A 148 2.74 -21.24 -2.49
N GLU A 149 2.49 -20.10 -1.82
CA GLU A 149 2.63 -20.00 -0.36
C GLU A 149 1.58 -20.85 0.37
N MET A 150 0.42 -21.06 -0.25
CA MET A 150 -0.66 -21.88 0.31
C MET A 150 -0.33 -23.37 0.32
N SER A 151 0.21 -23.90 -0.76
CA SER A 151 0.56 -25.33 -0.90
C SER A 151 1.80 -25.77 -0.12
N ARG A 152 2.72 -24.85 0.21
CA ARG A 152 3.99 -25.16 0.93
C ARG A 152 3.86 -25.39 2.44
N GLN A 153 2.67 -25.23 3.04
CA GLN A 153 2.46 -25.49 4.48
C GLN A 153 1.34 -26.53 4.73
N GLU A 154 1.18 -27.48 3.80
CA GLU A 154 0.45 -28.72 4.07
C GLU A 154 1.36 -29.75 4.73
#